data_AF-A0A7V2QJR5-F1
#
_entry.id   AF-A0A7V2QJR5-F1
#
_cell.length_a   1.000
_cell.length_b   1.000
_cell.length_c   1.000
_cell.angle_alpha   90.00
_cell.angle_beta   90.00
_cell.angle_gamma   90.00
#
_symmetry.space_group_name_H-M   'P 1'
#
loop_
_entity.id
_entity.type
_entity.pdbx_description
1 polymer ?
#
loop_
_entity_poly.entity_id
_entity_poly.type
_entity_poly.pdbx_seq_one_letter_code
_entity_poly.pdbx_strand_id
1 'polypeptide(L)' 'MPRGEGIRPNLSIRMNPEVLHKARVSAVTRRKTLGQWLEEAIIEKIQREQKIDNEGRK' A
#
# COMPACT_ATOMS: atom_id res chain seq x y z
N MET A 1 19.07 -23.17 -12.58
CA MET A 1 18.76 -21.73 -12.77
C MET A 1 17.56 -21.41 -11.90
N PRO A 2 17.66 -20.51 -10.91
CA PRO A 2 16.53 -20.19 -10.04
C PRO A 2 15.46 -19.42 -10.84
N ARG A 3 14.23 -19.90 -10.76
CA ARG A 3 13.05 -19.33 -11.45
C ARG A 3 12.56 -18.11 -10.67
N GLY A 4 12.71 -16.91 -11.22
CA GLY A 4 11.74 -15.81 -11.11
C GLY A 4 11.27 -15.26 -9.75
N GLU A 5 11.77 -15.68 -8.59
CA GLU A 5 11.29 -15.23 -7.25
C GLU A 5 11.60 -13.76 -6.89
N GLY A 6 12.21 -12.99 -7.80
CA GLY A 6 12.62 -11.60 -7.55
C GLY A 6 11.86 -10.52 -8.33
N ILE A 7 11.03 -10.88 -9.32
CA ILE A 7 10.37 -9.87 -10.18
C ILE A 7 8.92 -9.74 -9.75
N ARG A 8 8.62 -8.71 -8.95
CA ARG A 8 7.24 -8.32 -8.66
C ARG A 8 6.58 -7.85 -9.98
N PRO A 9 5.43 -8.40 -10.37
CA PRO A 9 4.77 -7.99 -11.60
C PRO A 9 4.29 -6.53 -11.50
N ASN A 10 4.34 -5.81 -12.62
CA ASN A 10 3.78 -4.46 -12.69
C ASN A 10 2.25 -4.54 -12.56
N LEU A 11 1.73 -4.09 -11.43
CA LEU A 11 0.30 -3.99 -11.15
C LEU A 11 -0.18 -2.56 -11.45
N SER A 12 -1.07 -2.43 -12.43
CA SER A 12 -1.69 -1.16 -12.79
C SER A 12 -3.00 -0.97 -12.02
N ILE A 13 -3.03 -0.04 -11.07
CA ILE A 13 -4.23 0.32 -10.32
C ILE A 13 -4.77 1.64 -10.88
N ARG A 14 -6.07 1.69 -11.21
CA ARG A 14 -6.76 2.93 -11.56
C ARG A 14 -6.93 3.77 -10.29
N MET A 15 -6.29 4.94 -10.24
CA MET A 15 -6.34 5.84 -9.10
C MET A 15 -6.59 7.27 -9.58
N ASN A 16 -7.29 8.07 -8.76
CA ASN A 16 -7.45 9.51 -9.01
C ASN A 16 -6.05 10.17 -9.03
N PRO A 17 -5.69 10.95 -10.07
CA PRO A 17 -4.38 11.59 -10.20
C PRO A 17 -4.00 12.46 -9.00
N GLU A 18 -4.94 13.11 -8.33
CA GLU A 18 -4.67 13.92 -7.14
C GLU A 18 -4.22 13.05 -5.95
N VAL A 19 -4.81 11.86 -5.81
CA VAL A 19 -4.46 10.89 -4.77
C VAL A 19 -3.09 10.29 -5.08
N LEU A 20 -2.78 10.02 -6.35
CA LEU A 20 -1.46 9.56 -6.78
C LEU A 20 -0.37 10.58 -6.43
N HIS A 21 -0.63 11.86 -6.63
CA HIS A 21 0.31 12.92 -6.25
C HIS A 21 0.56 12.93 -4.75
N LYS A 22 -0.51 12.91 -3.93
CA LYS A 22 -0.39 12.83 -2.46
C LYS A 22 0.36 11.60 -1.99
N ALA A 23 0.13 10.45 -2.63
CA ALA A 23 0.83 9.20 -2.36
C ALA A 23 2.34 9.33 -2.68
N ARG A 24 2.69 9.91 -3.83
CA ARG A 24 4.10 10.16 -4.20
C ARG A 24 4.80 11.07 -3.22
N VAL A 25 4.18 12.20 -2.85
CA VAL A 25 4.74 13.14 -1.87
C VAL A 25 5.00 12.41 -0.54
N SER A 26 4.02 11.66 -0.05
CA SER A 26 4.13 10.93 1.21
C SER A 26 5.20 9.82 1.18
N ALA A 27 5.34 9.13 0.04
CA ALA A 27 6.38 8.12 -0.17
C ALA A 27 7.78 8.73 -0.16
N VAL A 28 7.98 9.85 -0.86
CA VAL A 28 9.25 10.59 -0.91
C VAL A 28 9.63 11.12 0.48
N THR A 29 8.68 11.71 1.21
CA THR A 29 8.91 12.18 2.58
C THR A 29 9.39 11.06 3.51
N ARG A 30 8.91 9.82 3.30
CA ARG A 30 9.30 8.64 4.08
C ARG A 30 10.53 7.91 3.52
N ARG A 31 11.16 8.41 2.46
CA ARG A 31 12.29 7.80 1.73
C ARG A 31 12.00 6.36 1.27
N LYS A 32 10.75 6.06 0.90
CA LYS A 32 10.30 4.75 0.41
C LYS A 32 9.81 4.84 -1.03
N THR A 33 9.75 3.70 -1.71
CA THR A 33 9.12 3.62 -3.04
C THR A 33 7.61 3.78 -2.92
N LEU A 34 6.95 4.27 -3.97
CA LEU A 34 5.49 4.42 -4.00
C LEU A 34 4.79 3.08 -3.71
N GLY A 35 5.28 1.99 -4.30
CA GLY A 35 4.74 0.65 -4.12
C GLY A 35 4.81 0.21 -2.66
N GLN A 36 6.01 0.31 -2.06
CA GLN A 36 6.20 -0.05 -0.65
C GLN A 36 5.36 0.82 0.28
N TRP A 37 5.28 2.13 0.02
CA TRP A 37 4.44 3.04 0.79
C TRP A 37 2.95 2.67 0.69
N LEU A 38 2.49 2.30 -0.50
CA LEU A 38 1.11 1.87 -0.73
C LEU A 38 0.82 0.53 -0.04
N GLU A 39 1.73 -0.44 -0.12
CA GLU A 39 1.62 -1.72 0.59
C GLU A 39 1.48 -1.52 2.10
N GLU A 40 2.33 -0.69 2.70
CA GLU A 40 2.25 -0.37 4.13
C GLU A 40 0.94 0.34 4.50
N ALA A 41 0.49 1.30 3.69
CA ALA A 41 -0.76 2.00 3.92
C ALA A 41 -1.98 1.05 3.83
N ILE A 42 -1.96 0.10 2.89
CA ILE A 42 -3.00 -0.93 2.76
C ILE A 42 -3.01 -1.84 3.99
N ILE A 43 -1.85 -2.35 4.41
CA ILE A 43 -1.73 -3.22 5.59
C ILE A 43 -2.23 -2.49 6.84
N GLU A 44 -1.80 -1.24 7.05
CA GLU A 44 -2.21 -0.43 8.20
C GLU A 44 -3.72 -0.18 8.19
N LYS A 45 -4.31 0.12 7.01
CA LYS A 45 -5.74 0.34 6.85
C LYS A 45 -6.55 -0.93 7.17
N ILE A 46 -6.14 -2.07 6.64
CA ILE A 46 -6.76 -3.37 6.91
C ILE A 46 -6.67 -3.72 8.40
N GLN A 47 -5.52 -3.51 9.04
CA GLN A 47 -5.36 -3.76 10.47
C GLN A 47 -6.26 -2.87 11.33
N ARG A 48 -6.44 -1.60 10.96
CA ARG A 48 -7.38 -0.69 11.64
C ARG A 48 -8.83 -1.16 11.47
N GLU A 49 -9.23 -1.53 10.26
CA GLU A 49 -10.60 -2.01 9.99
C GLU A 49 -10.89 -3.34 10.70
N GLN A 50 -9.94 -4.27 10.75
CA GLN A 50 -10.07 -5.51 11.52
C GLN A 50 -10.21 -5.25 13.03
N LYS A 51 -9.48 -4.26 13.57
CA LYS A 51 -9.66 -3.85 14.98
C LYS A 51 -11.05 -3.29 15.24
N ILE A 52 -11.54 -2.42 14.36
CA ILE A 52 -12.84 -1.77 14.49
C ILE A 52 -13.99 -2.78 14.33
N ASP A 53 -13.92 -3.71 13.37
CA ASP A 53 -14.94 -4.76 13.20
C ASP A 53 -14.94 -5.74 14.40
N ASN A 54 -13.78 -6.03 14.98
CA ASN A 54 -13.67 -6.91 16.14
C ASN A 54 -14.10 -6.24 17.46
N GLU A 55 -13.96 -4.92 17.59
CA GLU A 55 -14.49 -4.14 18.73
C GLU A 55 -16.00 -3.85 18.60
N GLY A 56 -16.54 -3.78 17.39
CA GLY A 56 -17.98 -3.61 17.14
C GLY A 56 -18.81 -4.89 17.26
N ARG A 57 -18.18 -6.07 17.32
CA ARG A 57 -18.84 -7.37 17.51
C ARG A 57 -18.78 -7.90 18.95
N LYS A 58 -18.27 -7.12 19.90
CA LYS A 58 -18.09 -7.55 21.29
C LYS A 58 -19.18 -7.03 22.22
#